data_AF-A0A9W5RCR7-F1
#
_entry.id   AF-A0A9W5RCR7-F1
#
_cell.length_a   1.000
_cell.length_b   1.000
_cell.length_c   1.000
_cell.angle_alpha   90.00
_cell.angle_beta   90.00
_cell.angle_gamma   90.00
#
_symmetry.space_group_name_H-M   'P 1'
#
loop_
_entity.id
_entity.type
_entity.pdbx_description
1 polymer ?
#
loop_
_entity_poly.entity_id
_entity_poly.type
_entity_poly.pdbx_seq_one_letter_code
_entity_poly.pdbx_strand_id
1 'polypeptide(L)'
;MGARNLGMEQTDTEHMDKKAKSIGLLVGISGQLYFTTISRISNVYIEYINEQWIAWRETHYTGEIEPSDVKVIAKESTFEYVVMKTNRYLSYVRRNGR
;
A
#
# COMPACT_ATOMS: atom_id res chain seq x y z
N MET A 1 31.37 8.46 -16.76
CA MET A 1 30.63 8.41 -15.48
C MET A 1 29.17 8.14 -15.83
N GLY A 2 28.70 6.91 -15.63
CA GLY A 2 27.34 6.52 -16.00
C GLY A 2 26.32 7.08 -15.00
N ALA A 3 25.28 7.73 -15.52
CA ALA A 3 24.10 8.07 -14.73
C ALA A 3 23.49 6.76 -14.23
N ARG A 4 23.33 6.63 -12.90
CA ARG A 4 22.60 5.52 -12.31
C ARG A 4 21.14 5.66 -12.74
N ASN A 5 20.66 4.74 -13.58
CA ASN A 5 19.24 4.61 -13.89
C ASN A 5 18.52 4.18 -12.60
N LEU A 6 17.87 5.14 -11.92
CA LEU A 6 16.90 4.88 -10.86
C LEU A 6 15.50 4.64 -11.44
N GLY A 7 15.40 4.10 -12.66
CA GLY A 7 14.14 3.80 -13.32
C GLY A 7 13.75 2.35 -13.05
N MET A 8 12.66 2.13 -12.31
CA MET A 8 11.90 0.88 -12.46
C MET A 8 11.56 0.70 -13.93
N GLU A 9 11.78 -0.50 -14.47
CA GLU A 9 11.36 -0.76 -15.85
C GLU A 9 9.84 -0.67 -15.96
N GLN A 10 9.36 -0.18 -17.11
CA GLN A 10 7.92 -0.05 -17.39
C GLN A 10 7.14 -1.36 -17.16
N THR A 11 7.81 -2.50 -17.37
CA THR A 11 7.31 -3.86 -17.13
C THR A 11 7.07 -4.17 -15.65
N ASP A 12 7.93 -3.69 -14.77
CA ASP A 12 7.82 -3.91 -13.32
C ASP A 12 6.66 -3.10 -12.74
N THR A 13 6.55 -1.85 -13.15
CA THR A 13 5.46 -0.96 -12.74
C THR A 13 4.08 -1.53 -13.09
N GLU A 14 3.90 -2.02 -14.33
CA GLU A 14 2.64 -2.64 -14.73
C GLU A 14 2.33 -3.93 -13.97
N HIS A 15 3.36 -4.73 -13.67
CA HIS A 15 3.20 -5.93 -12.86
C HIS A 15 2.75 -5.58 -11.44
N MET A 16 3.36 -4.57 -10.81
CA MET A 16 3.00 -4.11 -9.48
C MET A 16 1.55 -3.58 -9.44
N ASP A 17 1.18 -2.76 -10.42
CA ASP A 17 -0.18 -2.22 -10.54
C ASP A 17 -1.24 -3.32 -10.69
N LYS A 18 -0.97 -4.32 -11.55
CA LYS A 18 -1.87 -5.48 -11.72
C LYS A 18 -1.98 -6.27 -10.42
N LYS A 19 -0.87 -6.49 -9.71
CA LYS A 19 -0.85 -7.23 -8.45
C LYS A 19 -1.60 -6.49 -7.34
N ALA A 20 -1.41 -5.18 -7.20
CA ALA A 20 -2.15 -4.36 -6.24
C ALA A 20 -3.66 -4.40 -6.51
N LYS A 21 -4.08 -4.22 -7.78
CA LYS A 21 -5.48 -4.33 -8.21
C LYS A 21 -6.08 -5.69 -7.87
N SER A 22 -5.31 -6.78 -8.04
CA SER A 22 -5.78 -8.14 -7.77
C SER A 22 -6.21 -8.40 -6.31
N ILE A 23 -5.73 -7.59 -5.35
CA ILE A 23 -6.11 -7.71 -3.93
C ILE A 23 -7.13 -6.63 -3.49
N GLY A 24 -7.60 -5.81 -4.43
CA GLY A 24 -8.60 -4.76 -4.22
C GLY A 24 -8.02 -3.41 -3.82
N LEU A 25 -6.76 -3.13 -4.16
CA LEU A 25 -6.18 -1.80 -4.06
C LEU A 25 -6.41 -1.00 -5.36
N LEU A 26 -6.56 0.31 -5.21
CA LEU A 26 -6.49 1.30 -6.27
C LEU A 26 -5.03 1.74 -6.45
N VAL A 27 -4.71 2.22 -7.65
CA VAL A 27 -3.41 2.83 -7.96
C VAL A 27 -3.54 4.33 -7.75
N GLY A 28 -2.80 4.86 -6.77
CA GLY A 28 -2.66 6.31 -6.58
C GLY A 28 -1.56 6.87 -7.47
N ILE A 29 -0.37 6.25 -7.41
CA ILE A 29 0.77 6.55 -8.28
C ILE A 29 1.33 5.22 -8.77
N SER A 30 1.37 5.03 -10.09
CA SER A 30 1.82 3.79 -10.72
C SER A 30 3.24 3.44 -10.29
N GLY A 31 3.44 2.22 -9.81
CA GLY A 31 4.74 1.74 -9.30
C GLY A 31 5.20 2.31 -7.96
N GLN A 32 4.37 3.12 -7.28
CA GLN A 32 4.81 3.84 -6.07
C GLN A 32 3.78 3.86 -4.94
N LEU A 33 2.49 4.15 -5.22
CA LEU A 33 1.46 4.32 -4.20
C LEU A 33 0.18 3.57 -4.57
N TYR A 34 -0.28 2.72 -3.66
CA TYR A 34 -1.51 1.95 -3.76
C TYR A 34 -2.34 2.11 -2.50
N PHE A 35 -3.67 2.10 -2.61
CA PHE A 35 -4.51 2.26 -1.43
C PHE A 35 -5.91 1.67 -1.59
N THR A 36 -6.61 1.46 -0.48
CA THR A 36 -8.04 1.14 -0.48
C THR A 36 -8.71 1.65 0.78
N THR A 37 -9.97 2.04 0.65
CA THR A 37 -10.82 2.42 1.79
C THR A 37 -11.50 1.17 2.33
N ILE A 38 -11.28 0.87 3.62
CA ILE A 38 -11.87 -0.29 4.29
C ILE A 38 -13.07 0.08 5.18
N SER A 39 -13.23 1.36 5.53
CA SER A 39 -14.43 1.91 6.18
C SER A 39 -14.48 3.43 5.97
N ARG A 40 -15.57 4.08 6.39
CA ARG A 40 -15.71 5.56 6.31
C ARG A 40 -14.56 6.33 6.94
N ILE A 41 -13.90 5.73 7.95
CA ILE A 41 -12.84 6.37 8.72
C ILE A 41 -11.50 5.69 8.55
N SER A 42 -11.34 4.72 7.65
CA SER A 42 -10.09 3.96 7.55
C SER A 42 -9.68 3.61 6.15
N ASN A 43 -8.40 3.88 5.88
CA ASN A 43 -7.74 3.59 4.62
C ASN A 43 -6.49 2.73 4.88
N VAL A 44 -6.14 1.91 3.90
CA VAL A 44 -4.90 1.13 3.89
C VAL A 44 -4.08 1.59 2.71
N TYR A 45 -2.79 1.80 2.92
CA TYR A 45 -1.82 2.25 1.92
C TYR A 45 -0.70 1.24 1.76
N ILE A 46 -0.12 1.20 0.57
CA ILE A 46 1.21 0.64 0.30
C ILE A 46 1.99 1.73 -0.46
N GLU A 47 3.12 2.16 0.07
CA GLU A 47 3.97 3.16 -0.57
C GLU A 47 5.45 2.77 -0.52
N TYR A 48 6.19 3.12 -1.58
CA TYR A 48 7.64 3.01 -1.61
C TYR A 48 8.28 4.31 -1.08
N ILE A 49 8.86 4.23 0.12
CA ILE A 49 9.45 5.35 0.85
C ILE A 49 10.82 4.94 1.36
N ASN A 50 11.85 5.77 1.12
CA ASN A 50 13.22 5.56 1.61
C ASN A 50 13.74 4.14 1.31
N GLU A 51 13.65 3.73 0.05
CA GLU A 51 14.11 2.43 -0.45
C GLU A 51 13.37 1.20 0.14
N GLN A 52 12.20 1.42 0.74
CA GLN A 52 11.40 0.36 1.34
C GLN A 52 9.93 0.50 1.00
N TRP A 53 9.27 -0.64 0.79
CA TRP A 53 7.82 -0.72 0.72
C TRP A 53 7.25 -0.77 2.13
N ILE A 54 6.28 0.10 2.41
CA ILE A 54 5.60 0.19 3.69
C ILE A 54 4.11 0.03 3.43
N ALA A 55 3.46 -0.88 4.16
CA ALA A 55 2.02 -0.97 4.22
C ALA A 55 1.53 -0.52 5.59
N TRP A 56 0.58 0.40 5.64
CA TRP A 56 -0.02 0.86 6.89
C TRP A 56 -1.51 1.13 6.72
N ARG A 57 -2.22 1.14 7.85
CA ARG A 57 -3.59 1.62 7.96
C ARG A 57 -3.57 2.96 8.67
N GLU A 58 -4.39 3.88 8.18
CA GLU A 58 -4.74 5.12 8.87
C GLU A 58 -6.20 5.09 9.29
N THR A 59 -6.49 5.66 10.45
CA THR A 59 -7.86 5.90 10.94
C THR A 59 -8.06 7.37 11.26
N HIS A 60 -9.16 7.97 10.78
CA HIS A 60 -9.48 9.39 10.97
C HIS A 60 -10.87 9.53 11.60
N TYR A 61 -10.95 9.76 12.92
CA TYR A 61 -12.24 9.78 13.62
C TYR A 61 -13.05 11.07 13.40
N THR A 62 -12.39 12.20 13.12
CA THR A 62 -12.98 13.55 13.31
C THR A 62 -12.79 14.50 12.12
N GLY A 63 -12.51 14.00 10.92
CA GLY A 63 -12.25 14.88 9.75
C GLY A 63 -10.98 15.71 9.89
N GLU A 64 -10.11 15.33 10.82
CA GLU A 64 -8.76 15.86 10.99
C GLU A 64 -7.91 15.55 9.75
N ILE A 65 -6.95 16.43 9.47
CA ILE A 65 -5.97 16.26 8.39
C ILE A 65 -4.99 15.13 8.74
N GLU A 66 -4.66 14.97 10.02
CA GLU A 66 -3.78 13.94 10.52
C GLU A 66 -4.57 12.70 10.97
N PRO A 67 -3.99 11.50 10.82
CA PRO A 67 -4.63 10.27 11.28
C PRO A 67 -4.67 10.22 12.81
N SER A 68 -5.84 9.89 13.35
CA SER A 68 -6.03 9.63 14.79
C SER A 68 -5.33 8.33 15.24
N ASP A 69 -5.12 7.37 14.33
CA ASP A 69 -4.36 6.15 14.58
C ASP A 69 -3.63 5.67 13.31
N VAL A 70 -2.41 5.18 13.48
CA VAL A 70 -1.59 4.60 12.42
C VAL A 70 -1.09 3.22 12.83
N LYS A 71 -1.38 2.22 12.01
CA LYS A 71 -0.92 0.84 12.22
C LYS A 71 -0.10 0.35 11.04
N VAL A 72 1.18 0.08 11.27
CA VAL A 72 2.04 -0.60 10.29
C VAL A 72 1.61 -2.06 10.16
N ILE A 73 1.39 -2.50 8.93
CA ILE A 73 1.01 -3.87 8.54
C ILE A 73 2.26 -4.66 8.15
N ALA A 74 3.14 -4.04 7.35
CA ALA A 74 4.39 -4.62 6.90
C ALA A 74 5.37 -3.52 6.44
N LYS A 75 6.66 -3.82 6.51
CA LYS A 75 7.74 -2.97 6.00
C LYS A 75 8.88 -3.87 5.51
N GLU A 76 9.18 -3.82 4.21
CA GLU A 76 10.25 -4.63 3.60
C GLU A 76 10.78 -3.97 2.32
N SER A 77 11.92 -4.44 1.82
CA SER A 77 12.46 -3.99 0.51
C SER A 77 11.69 -4.54 -0.70
N THR A 78 10.89 -5.60 -0.53
CA THR A 78 10.20 -6.29 -1.64
C THR A 78 8.70 -6.02 -1.65
N PHE A 79 8.19 -5.61 -2.81
CA PHE A 79 6.78 -5.30 -3.01
C PHE A 79 5.89 -6.54 -2.79
N GLU A 80 6.30 -7.69 -3.29
CA GLU A 80 5.55 -8.95 -3.23
C GLU A 80 5.23 -9.36 -1.80
N TYR A 81 6.21 -9.22 -0.90
CA TYR A 81 6.02 -9.55 0.51
C TYR A 81 5.02 -8.59 1.17
N VAL A 82 5.16 -7.30 0.92
CA VAL A 82 4.28 -6.26 1.48
C VAL A 82 2.85 -6.42 0.96
N VAL A 83 2.66 -6.71 -0.32
CA VAL A 83 1.34 -7.01 -0.90
C VAL A 83 0.74 -8.29 -0.32
N MET A 84 1.53 -9.36 -0.14
CA MET A 84 1.05 -10.59 0.48
C MET A 84 0.53 -10.32 1.91
N LYS A 85 1.28 -9.58 2.72
CA LYS A 85 0.87 -9.22 4.10
C LYS A 85 -0.38 -8.34 4.09
N THR A 86 -0.44 -7.38 3.17
CA THR A 86 -1.61 -6.51 2.99
C THR A 86 -2.84 -7.31 2.60
N ASN A 87 -2.74 -8.26 1.68
CA ASN A 87 -3.87 -9.11 1.30
C ASN A 87 -4.41 -9.94 2.48
N ARG A 88 -3.52 -10.50 3.31
CA ARG A 88 -3.92 -11.22 4.53
C ARG A 88 -4.64 -10.28 5.50
N TYR A 89 -4.13 -9.06 5.68
CA TYR A 89 -4.75 -8.05 6.53
C TYR A 89 -6.14 -7.65 6.03
N LEU A 90 -6.28 -7.30 4.75
CA LEU A 90 -7.58 -6.96 4.14
C LEU A 90 -8.58 -8.11 4.26
N SER A 91 -8.13 -9.34 4.07
CA SER A 91 -8.96 -10.54 4.24
C SER A 91 -9.42 -10.75 5.69
N TYR A 92 -8.60 -10.39 6.67
CA TYR A 92 -8.96 -10.40 8.09
C TYR A 92 -9.99 -9.32 8.40
N VAL A 93 -9.74 -8.08 7.97
CA VAL A 93 -10.65 -6.94 8.19
C VAL A 93 -12.02 -7.21 7.57
N ARG A 94 -12.08 -7.71 6.33
CA ARG A 94 -13.35 -8.06 5.67
C ARG A 94 -14.14 -9.15 6.39
N ARG A 95 -13.46 -10.08 7.08
CA ARG A 95 -14.10 -11.16 7.85
C ARG A 95 -14.62 -10.69 9.21
N ASN A 96 -13.88 -9.80 9.86
CA ASN A 96 -14.13 -9.42 11.25
C ASN A 96 -14.70 -8.00 11.44
N GLY A 97 -14.81 -7.20 10.37
CA GLY A 97 -15.40 -5.87 10.38
C GLY A 97 -16.94 -5.88 10.31
N ARG A 98 -17.58 -6.91 10.88
CA ARG A 98 -19.03 -6.94 11.11
C ARG A 98 -19.35 -6.28 12.44
#